data_AF-A0A378VSM1-F1
#
_entry.id   AF-A0A378VSM1-F1
#
_cell.length_a   1.000
_cell.length_b   1.000
_cell.length_c   1.000
_cell.angle_alpha   90.00
_cell.angle_beta   90.00
_cell.angle_gamma   90.00
#
_symmetry.space_group_name_H-M   'P 1'
#
loop_
_entity.id
_entity.type
_entity.pdbx_description
1 polymer ?
#
loop_
_entity_poly.entity_id
_entity_poly.type
_entity_poly.pdbx_seq_one_letter_code
_entity_poly.pdbx_strand_id
1 'polypeptide(L)'
;MKSKLTVVYYDLESNIAEEILSGNIMPDGNFLIQEIPLFAPNLALNDIVAIEREDKMLFFDHLIKASGNTTINIVVLDHFPKDLLAAIEEHSGKIRKNGENYLSVNFPPKNIILI
;
A
#
# COMPACT_ATOMS: atom_id res chain seq x y z
N MET A 1 7.12 -10.80 -13.04
CA MET A 1 7.35 -9.67 -14.00
C MET A 1 6.70 -8.44 -13.39
N LYS A 2 7.46 -7.35 -13.25
CA LYS A 2 6.92 -6.13 -12.64
C LYS A 2 5.72 -5.64 -13.45
N SER A 3 4.60 -5.50 -12.76
CA SER A 3 3.29 -5.18 -13.33
C SER A 3 2.65 -4.06 -12.53
N LYS A 4 1.60 -3.46 -13.08
CA LYS A 4 0.83 -2.38 -12.46
C LYS A 4 -0.62 -2.84 -12.29
N LEU A 5 -1.18 -2.55 -11.12
CA LEU A 5 -2.55 -2.83 -10.75
C LEU A 5 -3.27 -1.50 -10.56
N THR A 6 -4.37 -1.29 -11.27
CA THR A 6 -5.28 -0.16 -11.07
C THR A 6 -6.28 -0.52 -9.98
N VAL A 7 -6.38 0.34 -8.97
CA VAL A 7 -7.35 0.22 -7.88
C VAL A 7 -8.29 1.41 -7.97
N VAL A 8 -9.57 1.12 -8.17
CA VAL A 8 -10.64 2.14 -8.19
C VAL A 8 -11.16 2.30 -6.76
N TYR A 9 -11.30 3.54 -6.31
CA TYR A 9 -11.78 3.88 -4.96
C TYR A 9 -12.61 5.17 -4.97
N TYR A 10 -13.30 5.44 -3.85
CA TYR A 10 -13.95 6.73 -3.62
C TYR A 10 -13.02 7.63 -2.80
N ASP A 11 -12.77 8.84 -3.30
CA ASP A 11 -11.99 9.83 -2.56
C ASP A 11 -12.80 10.45 -1.40
N LEU A 12 -12.20 11.40 -0.67
CA LEU A 12 -12.83 12.06 0.47
C LEU A 12 -14.08 12.88 0.09
N GLU A 13 -14.22 13.24 -1.18
CA GLU A 13 -15.37 13.95 -1.74
C GLU A 13 -16.40 12.99 -2.38
N SER A 14 -16.20 11.68 -2.23
CA SER A 14 -17.01 10.61 -2.84
C SER A 14 -16.98 10.57 -4.37
N ASN A 15 -15.95 11.14 -4.99
CA ASN A 15 -15.71 10.98 -6.42
C ASN A 15 -14.97 9.67 -6.69
N ILE A 16 -15.19 9.09 -7.87
CA ILE A 16 -14.41 7.95 -8.35
C ILE A 16 -12.99 8.42 -8.66
N ALA A 17 -12.00 7.74 -8.08
CA ALA A 17 -10.59 7.97 -8.29
C ALA A 17 -9.85 6.64 -8.51
N GLU A 18 -8.61 6.74 -9.00
CA GLU A 18 -7.75 5.60 -9.28
C GLU A 18 -6.39 5.74 -8.61
N GLU A 19 -5.88 4.63 -8.07
CA GLU A 19 -4.49 4.48 -7.64
C GLU A 19 -3.84 3.35 -8.44
N ILE A 20 -2.62 3.57 -8.94
CA ILE A 20 -1.84 2.53 -9.60
C ILE A 20 -0.77 2.01 -8.66
N LEU A 21 -0.82 0.71 -8.36
CA LEU A 21 0.11 0.02 -7.48
C LEU A 21 1.07 -0.87 -8.27
N SER A 22 2.35 -0.81 -7.92
CA SER A 22 3.37 -1.72 -8.46
C SER A 22 3.38 -3.06 -7.76
N GLY A 23 3.59 -4.14 -8.52
CA GLY A 23 3.68 -5.49 -7.97
C GLY A 23 4.06 -6.54 -9.00
N ASN A 24 3.71 -7.79 -8.75
CA ASN A 24 3.93 -8.91 -9.66
C ASN A 24 2.70 -9.81 -9.76
N ILE A 25 2.42 -10.29 -10.97
CA ILE A 25 1.55 -11.45 -11.16
C ILE A 25 2.31 -12.70 -10.70
N MET A 26 1.67 -13.47 -9.82
CA MET A 26 2.13 -14.74 -9.27
C MET A 26 1.83 -15.92 -10.21
N PRO A 27 2.45 -17.10 -10.02
CA PRO A 27 2.23 -18.26 -10.90
C PRO A 27 0.78 -18.76 -10.96
N ASP A 28 0.00 -18.50 -9.91
CA ASP A 28 -1.43 -18.83 -9.81
C ASP A 28 -2.35 -17.78 -10.47
N GLY A 29 -1.78 -16.72 -11.05
CA GLY A 29 -2.52 -15.65 -11.72
C GLY A 29 -2.91 -14.48 -10.82
N ASN A 30 -2.74 -14.60 -9.50
CA ASN A 30 -3.02 -13.53 -8.55
C ASN A 30 -1.94 -12.44 -8.60
N PHE A 31 -2.18 -11.30 -7.95
CA PHE A 31 -1.25 -10.18 -7.91
C PHE A 31 -0.74 -9.94 -6.49
N LEU A 32 0.59 -9.88 -6.33
CA LEU A 32 1.26 -9.49 -5.09
C LEU A 32 1.58 -8.00 -5.13
N ILE A 33 0.98 -7.23 -4.20
CA ILE A 33 1.23 -5.80 -4.04
C ILE A 33 2.63 -5.57 -3.46
N GLN A 34 3.47 -4.75 -4.12
CA GLN A 34 4.83 -4.43 -3.67
C GLN A 34 5.06 -2.93 -3.44
N GLU A 35 3.99 -2.16 -3.46
CA GLU A 35 3.96 -0.73 -3.21
C GLU A 35 2.97 -0.46 -2.07
N ILE A 36 3.29 0.50 -1.19
CA ILE A 36 2.39 0.87 -0.09
C ILE A 36 1.23 1.67 -0.70
N PRO A 37 -0.03 1.24 -0.58
CA PRO A 37 -1.17 2.01 -1.06
C PRO A 37 -1.26 3.35 -0.32
N LEU A 38 -1.58 4.42 -1.04
CA LEU A 38 -1.76 5.76 -0.48
C LEU A 38 -3.22 5.99 -0.10
N PHE A 39 -4.15 5.55 -0.95
CA PHE A 39 -5.55 5.96 -0.92
C PHE A 39 -6.54 4.81 -0.95
N ALA A 40 -6.10 3.58 -1.26
CA ALA A 40 -6.93 2.38 -1.17
C ALA A 40 -6.88 1.79 0.27
N PRO A 41 -7.84 2.10 1.17
CA PRO A 41 -7.71 1.82 2.60
C PRO A 41 -7.86 0.32 2.95
N ASN A 42 -8.38 -0.48 2.03
CA ASN A 42 -8.62 -1.91 2.19
C ASN A 42 -7.44 -2.79 1.74
N LEU A 43 -6.33 -2.17 1.32
CA LEU A 43 -5.16 -2.88 0.80
C LEU A 43 -3.89 -2.44 1.53
N ALA A 44 -2.94 -3.37 1.64
CA ALA A 44 -1.64 -3.13 2.24
C ALA A 44 -0.51 -3.72 1.39
N LEU A 45 0.72 -3.29 1.70
CA LEU A 45 1.93 -3.89 1.13
C LEU A 45 1.94 -5.41 1.37
N ASN A 46 2.33 -6.20 0.38
CA ASN A 46 2.38 -7.67 0.40
C ASN A 46 1.03 -8.39 0.48
N ASP A 47 -0.10 -7.69 0.32
CA ASP A 47 -1.37 -8.36 0.08
C ASP A 47 -1.35 -9.11 -1.25
N ILE A 48 -2.09 -10.22 -1.30
CA ILE A 48 -2.36 -10.98 -2.51
C ILE A 48 -3.80 -10.72 -2.90
N VAL A 49 -4.02 -10.28 -4.14
CA VAL A 49 -5.34 -9.92 -4.66
C VAL A 49 -5.64 -10.65 -5.96
N ALA A 50 -6.92 -10.91 -6.18
CA ALA A 50 -7.45 -11.29 -7.49
C ALA A 50 -7.42 -10.08 -8.41
N ILE A 51 -7.29 -10.34 -9.71
CA ILE A 51 -7.26 -9.29 -10.73
C ILE A 51 -8.25 -9.59 -11.85
N GLU A 52 -8.90 -8.54 -12.32
CA GLU A 52 -9.62 -8.53 -13.58
C GLU A 52 -8.72 -7.98 -14.68
N ARG A 53 -8.87 -8.53 -15.89
CA ARG A 53 -8.12 -8.08 -17.08
C ARG A 53 -9.10 -7.44 -18.04
N GLU A 54 -8.91 -6.15 -18.26
CA GLU A 54 -9.65 -5.40 -19.28
C GLU A 54 -8.64 -4.75 -20.21
N ASP A 55 -8.73 -5.09 -21.50
CA ASP A 55 -7.75 -4.76 -22.52
C ASP A 55 -6.29 -5.11 -22.13
N LYS A 56 -5.49 -4.09 -21.81
CA LYS A 56 -4.07 -4.19 -21.43
C LYS A 56 -3.83 -3.77 -19.98
N MET A 57 -4.89 -3.54 -19.21
CA MET A 57 -4.84 -3.08 -17.83
C MET A 57 -5.23 -4.21 -16.87
N LEU A 58 -4.72 -4.12 -15.65
CA LEU A 58 -5.07 -5.02 -14.56
C LEU A 58 -5.84 -4.21 -13.54
N PHE A 59 -7.03 -4.66 -13.17
CA PHE A 59 -7.86 -4.04 -12.16
C PHE A 59 -7.92 -4.91 -10.92
N PHE A 60 -7.97 -4.27 -9.75
CA PHE A 60 -8.27 -4.95 -8.50
C PHE A 60 -9.71 -5.46 -8.51
N ASP A 61 -9.88 -6.74 -8.18
CA ASP A 61 -11.17 -7.38 -7.98
C ASP A 61 -11.46 -7.53 -6.47
N HIS A 62 -10.79 -8.49 -5.82
CA HIS A 62 -10.96 -8.72 -4.39
C HIS A 62 -9.67 -9.22 -3.72
N LEU A 63 -9.63 -9.09 -2.39
CA LEU A 63 -8.52 -9.56 -1.56
C LEU A 63 -8.56 -11.09 -1.42
N ILE A 64 -7.45 -11.75 -1.78
CA ILE A 64 -7.28 -13.20 -1.59
C ILE A 64 -6.63 -13.46 -0.23
N LYS A 65 -5.59 -12.70 0.12
CA LYS A 65 -4.87 -12.86 1.37
C LYS A 65 -4.32 -11.54 1.89
N ALA A 66 -4.77 -11.17 3.08
CA ALA A 66 -4.18 -10.08 3.84
C ALA A 66 -2.76 -10.43 4.31
N SER A 67 -1.85 -9.48 4.18
CA SER A 67 -0.49 -9.52 4.72
C SER A 67 -0.44 -9.38 6.24
N GLY A 68 -1.47 -8.77 6.84
CA GLY A 68 -1.47 -8.33 8.23
C GLY A 68 -0.67 -7.05 8.48
N ASN A 69 -0.14 -6.43 7.43
CA ASN A 69 0.54 -5.14 7.53
C ASN A 69 -0.48 -4.02 7.82
N THR A 70 -0.03 -3.00 8.56
CA THR A 70 -0.76 -1.75 8.76
C THR A 70 -0.08 -0.64 7.99
N THR A 71 -0.85 0.17 7.26
CA THR A 71 -0.36 1.39 6.62
C THR A 71 -0.82 2.61 7.41
N ILE A 72 0.13 3.50 7.72
CA ILE A 72 -0.14 4.79 8.36
C ILE A 72 0.32 5.90 7.43
N ASN A 73 -0.61 6.79 7.08
CA ASN A 73 -0.35 8.01 6.34
C ASN A 73 -0.09 9.16 7.32
N ILE A 74 1.07 9.80 7.21
CA ILE A 74 1.51 10.90 8.07
C ILE A 74 1.73 12.14 7.21
N VAL A 75 1.01 13.20 7.52
CA VAL A 75 1.13 14.51 6.87
C VAL A 75 1.55 15.54 7.90
N VAL A 76 2.57 16.32 7.59
CA VAL A 76 3.05 17.45 8.40
C VAL A 76 2.90 18.75 7.62
N LEU A 77 2.57 19.86 8.29
CA LEU A 77 2.24 21.10 7.56
C LEU A 77 3.47 21.88 7.04
N ASP A 78 4.62 21.74 7.70
CA ASP A 78 5.84 22.49 7.38
C ASP A 78 6.94 21.57 6.83
N HIS A 79 7.54 20.78 7.71
CA HIS A 79 8.51 19.73 7.36
C HIS A 79 8.54 18.66 8.45
N PHE A 80 9.01 17.46 8.11
CA PHE A 80 9.18 16.42 9.12
C PHE A 80 10.29 16.81 10.10
N PRO A 81 10.01 16.88 11.42
CA PRO A 81 11.06 16.99 12.41
C PRO A 81 12.03 15.81 12.26
N LYS A 82 13.33 16.08 12.30
CA LYS A 82 14.37 15.05 12.09
C LYS A 82 14.22 13.88 13.06
N ASP A 83 13.93 14.18 14.33
CA ASP A 83 13.77 13.17 15.37
C ASP A 83 12.53 12.29 15.13
N LEU A 84 11.44 12.86 14.60
CA LEU A 84 10.25 12.10 14.22
C LEU A 84 10.55 11.18 13.03
N LEU A 85 11.22 11.71 11.99
CA LEU A 85 11.57 10.91 10.81
C LEU A 85 12.49 9.73 11.20
N ALA A 86 13.48 9.98 12.05
CA ALA A 86 14.38 8.95 12.54
C ALA A 86 13.61 7.86 13.32
N ALA A 87 12.69 8.24 14.22
CA ALA A 87 11.87 7.28 14.96
C ALA A 87 10.96 6.45 14.04
N ILE A 88 10.40 7.06 12.99
CA ILE A 88 9.60 6.34 11.99
C ILE A 88 10.47 5.34 11.23
N GLU A 89 11.66 5.74 10.78
CA GLU A 89 12.60 4.88 10.07
C GLU A 89 13.09 3.71 10.92
N GLU A 90 13.30 3.93 12.23
CA GLU A 90 13.72 2.89 13.17
C GLU A 90 12.65 1.82 13.43
N HIS A 91 11.38 2.20 13.46
CA HIS A 91 10.28 1.33 13.90
C HIS A 91 9.34 0.84 12.79
N SER A 92 9.54 1.30 11.55
CA SER A 92 8.74 0.88 10.40
C SER A 92 9.45 -0.14 9.50
N GLY A 93 8.69 -0.78 8.62
CA GLY A 93 9.24 -1.72 7.63
C GLY A 93 9.64 -1.05 6.32
N LYS A 94 8.70 -0.32 5.70
CA LYS A 94 8.91 0.37 4.42
C LYS A 94 8.22 1.72 4.47
N ILE A 95 8.82 2.73 3.84
CA ILE A 95 8.27 4.08 3.73
C ILE A 95 8.15 4.43 2.25
N ARG A 96 6.99 4.97 1.85
CA ARG A 96 6.73 5.60 0.56
C ARG A 96 6.59 7.10 0.80
N LYS A 97 7.48 7.91 0.21
CA LYS A 97 7.37 9.38 0.24
C LYS A 97 6.41 9.83 -0.86
N ASN A 98 5.48 10.72 -0.53
CA ASN A 98 4.52 11.30 -1.46
C ASN A 98 4.59 12.84 -1.44
N GLY A 99 5.79 13.37 -1.72
CA GLY A 99 6.14 14.77 -1.48
C GLY A 99 7.01 14.94 -0.23
N GLU A 100 7.35 16.19 0.10
CA GLU A 100 8.24 16.48 1.24
C GLU A 100 7.56 16.27 2.60
N ASN A 101 6.24 16.45 2.62
CA ASN A 101 5.43 16.59 3.83
C ASN A 101 4.42 15.46 4.02
N TYR A 102 4.52 14.40 3.22
CA TYR A 102 3.63 13.26 3.29
C TYR A 102 4.40 11.94 3.14
N LEU A 103 4.30 11.09 4.17
CA LEU A 103 4.81 9.73 4.19
C LEU A 103 3.67 8.72 4.36
N SER A 104 3.77 7.61 3.63
CA SER A 104 2.99 6.39 3.90
C SER A 104 3.93 5.32 4.42
N VAL A 105 3.63 4.83 5.61
CA VAL A 105 4.52 4.00 6.40
C VAL A 105 3.90 2.64 6.62
N ASN A 106 4.63 1.59 6.26
CA ASN A 106 4.23 0.21 6.48
C ASN A 106 4.76 -0.30 7.82
N PHE A 107 3.86 -0.82 8.65
CA PHE A 107 4.18 -1.53 9.89
C PHE A 107 3.81 -3.01 9.73
N PRO A 108 4.80 -3.91 9.71
CA PRO A 108 4.51 -5.34 9.65
C PRO A 108 3.86 -5.84 10.95
N PRO A 109 3.10 -6.94 10.89
CA PRO A 109 2.53 -7.53 12.09
C PRO A 109 3.66 -7.93 13.05
N LYS A 110 3.52 -7.60 14.33
CA LYS A 110 4.44 -8.11 15.36
C LYS A 110 4.21 -9.62 15.49
N ASN A 111 5.26 -10.41 15.37
CA ASN A 111 5.25 -11.81 15.81
C ASN A 111 5.08 -11.81 17.34
N ILE A 112 3.84 -11.85 17.81
CA ILE A 112 3.58 -12.15 19.22
C ILE A 112 3.85 -13.65 19.37
N ILE A 113 5.04 -13.98 19.86
CA ILE A 113 5.28 -15.33 20.38
C ILE A 113 4.47 -15.41 21.67
N LEU A 114 3.32 -16.09 21.62
CA LEU A 114 2.59 -16.49 22.81
C LEU A 114 3.47 -17.54 23.51
N ILE A 115 4.08 -17.14 24.62
CA ILE A 115 4.89 -17.98 25.51
C ILE A 115 3.96 -18.70 26.49
#